data_AF-A0A432EN45-F1
#
_entry.id   AF-A0A432EN45-F1
#
_cell.length_a   1.000
_cell.length_b   1.000
_cell.length_c   1.000
_cell.angle_alpha   90.00
_cell.angle_beta   90.00
_cell.angle_gamma   90.00
#
_symmetry.space_group_name_H-M   'P 1'
#
loop_
_entity.id
_entity.type
_entity.pdbx_description
1 polymer ?
#
loop_
_entity_poly.entity_id
_entity_poly.type
_entity_poly.pdbx_seq_one_letter_code
_entity_poly.pdbx_strand_id
1 'polypeptide(L)' 'MVSLQPPVCEFGKPAVDFSLPGVDGDTWTLDKAKGPNGLLVMFICNHCPYVKSIR' A
#
# COMPACT_ATOMS: atom_id res chain seq x y z
N MET A 1 11.39 8.06 -16.92
CA MET A 1 10.06 8.69 -17.03
C MET A 1 9.18 8.07 -15.95
N VAL A 2 8.54 8.85 -15.09
CA VAL A 2 7.64 8.32 -14.04
C VAL A 2 6.22 8.29 -14.57
N SER A 3 5.47 7.20 -14.32
CA SER A 3 4.03 7.18 -14.64
C SER A 3 3.30 8.07 -13.64
N LEU A 4 2.55 9.05 -14.14
CA LEU A 4 1.71 9.94 -13.31
C LEU A 4 0.29 9.38 -13.11
N GLN A 5 -0.04 8.28 -13.80
CA GLN A 5 -1.37 7.70 -13.83
C GLN A 5 -1.29 6.25 -13.37
N PRO A 6 -1.88 5.91 -12.21
CA PRO A 6 -2.03 4.51 -11.83
C PRO A 6 -2.99 3.82 -12.81
N PRO A 7 -2.71 2.56 -13.20
CA PRO A 7 -3.66 1.78 -13.97
C PRO A 7 -4.94 1.56 -13.14
N VAL A 8 -6.06 1.34 -13.84
CA VAL A 8 -7.31 0.96 -13.19
C VAL A 8 -7.12 -0.40 -12.51
N CYS A 9 -7.59 -0.51 -11.28
CA CYS A 9 -7.58 -1.75 -10.52
C CYS A 9 -8.51 -2.80 -11.15
N GLU A 10 -8.12 -4.07 -11.11
CA GLU A 10 -9.01 -5.20 -11.41
C GLU A 10 -9.95 -5.44 -10.22
N PHE A 11 -11.07 -4.71 -10.20
CA PHE A 11 -12.06 -4.82 -9.12
C PHE A 11 -12.53 -6.27 -8.92
N GLY A 12 -12.67 -6.69 -7.67
CA GLY A 12 -13.06 -8.06 -7.29
C GLY A 12 -11.89 -9.06 -7.25
N LYS A 13 -10.71 -8.69 -7.77
CA LYS A 13 -9.50 -9.49 -7.59
C LYS A 13 -9.07 -9.49 -6.13
N PRO A 14 -8.78 -10.66 -5.53
CA PRO A 14 -8.21 -10.73 -4.20
C PRO A 14 -6.88 -9.97 -4.13
N ALA A 15 -6.64 -9.30 -2.99
CA ALA A 15 -5.36 -8.69 -2.73
C ALA A 15 -4.24 -9.74 -2.74
N VAL A 16 -3.10 -9.41 -3.31
CA VAL A 16 -1.92 -10.29 -3.35
C VAL A 16 -1.33 -10.39 -1.95
N ASP A 17 -1.01 -11.62 -1.52
CA ASP A 17 -0.36 -11.86 -0.24
C ASP A 17 1.01 -11.18 -0.16
N PHE A 18 1.36 -10.76 1.04
CA PHE A 18 2.67 -10.19 1.34
C PHE A 18 3.15 -10.63 2.73
N SER A 19 4.46 -10.54 2.92
CA SER A 19 5.14 -10.70 4.20
C SER A 19 6.30 -9.71 4.23
N LEU A 20 6.12 -8.59 4.94
CA LEU A 20 7.02 -7.45 4.89
C LEU A 20 7.45 -7.03 6.31
N PRO A 21 8.70 -6.58 6.50
CA PRO A 21 9.14 -6.05 7.79
C PRO A 21 8.46 -4.71 8.07
N GLY A 22 7.93 -4.58 9.29
CA GLY A 22 7.39 -3.35 9.83
C GLY A 22 8.47 -2.50 10.51
N VAL A 23 8.16 -1.21 10.69
CA VAL A 23 9.02 -0.27 11.43
C VAL A 23 9.02 -0.54 12.94
N ASP A 24 8.06 -1.32 13.40
CA ASP A 24 7.91 -1.84 14.77
C ASP A 24 8.75 -3.09 15.04
N GLY A 25 9.46 -3.61 14.02
CA GLY A 25 10.25 -4.84 14.11
C GLY A 25 9.44 -6.12 13.91
N ASP A 26 8.11 -6.00 13.73
CA ASP A 26 7.24 -7.12 13.44
C ASP A 26 7.21 -7.45 11.95
N THR A 27 6.84 -8.68 11.61
CA THR A 27 6.45 -9.01 10.22
C THR A 27 4.95 -8.76 10.03
N TRP A 28 4.61 -8.04 8.97
CA TRP A 28 3.24 -7.75 8.56
C TRP A 28 2.85 -8.60 7.37
N THR A 29 1.72 -9.29 7.50
CA THR A 29 1.10 -10.07 6.43
C THR A 29 -0.25 -9.48 6.04
N LEU A 30 -0.75 -9.85 4.86
CA LEU A 30 -2.06 -9.42 4.39
C LEU A 30 -3.16 -9.74 5.42
N ASP A 31 -3.14 -10.93 6.00
CA ASP A 31 -4.13 -11.34 7.01
C ASP A 31 -3.98 -10.60 8.34
N LYS A 32 -2.76 -10.37 8.81
CA LYS A 32 -2.50 -9.59 10.04
C LYS A 32 -2.98 -8.13 9.91
N ALA A 33 -2.91 -7.56 8.70
CA ALA A 33 -3.27 -6.17 8.45
C ALA A 33 -4.77 -5.92 8.26
N LYS A 34 -5.57 -6.95 7.93
CA LYS A 34 -7.01 -6.80 7.69
C LYS A 34 -7.75 -6.40 8.96
N GLY A 35 -8.54 -5.33 8.89
CA GLY A 35 -9.45 -4.90 9.95
C GLY A 35 -10.93 -5.13 9.60
N PRO A 36 -11.85 -4.86 10.53
CA PRO A 36 -13.30 -5.02 10.33
C PRO A 36 -13.86 -4.14 9.20
N ASN A 37 -13.16 -3.04 8.87
CA ASN A 37 -13.55 -2.09 7.81
C ASN A 37 -12.74 -2.27 6.51
N GLY A 38 -11.95 -3.34 6.41
CA GLY A 38 -11.03 -3.58 5.29
C GLY A 38 -9.61 -3.09 5.55
N LEU A 39 -8.81 -3.05 4.48
CA LEU A 39 -7.40 -2.70 4.48
C LEU A 39 -7.13 -1.66 3.40
N LEU A 40 -6.49 -0.54 3.77
CA LEU A 40 -5.95 0.44 2.83
C LEU A 40 -4.47 0.17 2.61
N VAL A 41 -4.07 -0.07 1.35
CA VAL A 41 -2.68 -0.25 0.94
C VAL A 41 -2.25 0.96 0.12
N MET A 42 -1.11 1.56 0.46
CA MET A 42 -0.55 2.71 -0.24
C MET A 42 0.88 2.41 -0.67
N PHE A 43 1.18 2.64 -1.94
CA PHE A 43 2.55 2.56 -2.47
C PHE A 43 3.14 3.98 -2.52
N ILE A 44 4.02 4.30 -1.56
CA ILE A 44 4.61 5.64 -1.40
C ILE A 44 6.13 5.57 -1.26
N CYS A 45 6.79 6.72 -1.38
CA CYS A 45 8.22 6.84 -1.11
C CYS A 45 8.58 8.21 -0.51
N ASN A 46 9.75 8.28 0.13
CA ASN A 46 10.18 9.44 0.92
C ASN A 46 10.68 10.63 0.08
N HIS A 47 10.83 10.47 -1.24
CA HIS A 47 11.39 11.52 -2.11
C HIS A 47 10.40 12.01 -3.17
N CYS A 48 9.18 11.45 -3.23
CA CYS A 48 8.19 11.88 -4.21
C CYS A 48 7.53 13.20 -3.77
N PRO A 49 7.58 14.28 -4.59
CA PRO A 49 6.94 15.54 -4.24
C PRO A 49 5.42 15.39 -4.10
N TYR A 50 4.78 14.52 -4.89
CA TYR A 50 3.33 14.27 -4.82
C TYR A 50 2.88 13.63 -3.50
N VAL A 51 3.75 12.85 -2.84
CA VAL A 51 3.47 12.28 -1.52
C VAL A 51 3.65 13.34 -0.43
N LYS A 52 4.67 14.20 -0.58
CA LYS A 52 4.97 15.26 0.40
C LYS A 52 4.01 16.45 0.33
N SER A 53 3.37 16.68 -0.81
CA SER A 53 2.51 17.85 -1.03
C SER A 53 1.09 17.70 -0.50
N ILE A 54 0.77 16.61 0.22
CA ILE A 54 -0.50 16.48 0.92
C ILE A 54 -0.50 17.50 2.08
N ARG A 55 -1.32 18.55 1.94
CA ARG A 55 -1.55 19.58 2.96
C ARG A 55 -2.82 19.30 3.74
#